data_AF-A0A1D2R909-F1
#
_entry.id   AF-A0A1D2R909-F1
#
_cell.length_a   1.000
_cell.length_b   1.000
_cell.length_c   1.000
_cell.angle_alpha   90.00
_cell.angle_beta   90.00
_cell.angle_gamma   90.00
#
_symmetry.space_group_name_H-M   'P 1'
#
loop_
_entity.id
_entity.type
_entity.pdbx_description
1 polymer ?
#
loop_
_entity_poly.entity_id
_entity_poly.type
_entity_poly.pdbx_seq_one_letter_code
_entity_poly.pdbx_strand_id
1 'polypeptide(L)'
;MAAKKRGVDVRVIMEGGESYLGSEFTEKHESVREYLEKGGVEVEFDQGNKTTHAKLIIIDGKVVILGSTNWSYHGIDENHETNVLITSKELAEEFEEYFNKLWKE
;
A
#
# COMPACT_ATOMS: atom_id res chain seq x y z
N MET A 1 5.65 12.62 0.34
CA MET A 1 5.12 13.88 -0.26
C MET A 1 5.76 14.32 -1.58
N ALA A 2 6.99 13.93 -1.91
CA ALA A 2 7.63 14.38 -3.15
C ALA A 2 6.80 14.04 -4.42
N ALA A 3 6.13 12.89 -4.46
CA ALA A 3 5.24 12.51 -5.57
C ALA A 3 4.05 13.46 -5.71
N LYS A 4 3.27 13.71 -4.64
CA LYS A 4 2.17 14.68 -4.64
C LYS A 4 2.62 16.09 -5.05
N LYS A 5 3.81 16.55 -4.60
CA LYS A 5 4.38 17.84 -5.02
C LYS A 5 4.67 17.92 -6.52
N ARG A 6 4.87 16.78 -7.19
CA ARG A 6 5.02 16.70 -8.66
C ARG A 6 3.68 16.53 -9.39
N GLY A 7 2.55 16.56 -8.69
CA GLY A 7 1.21 16.37 -9.27
C GLY A 7 0.83 14.91 -9.53
N VAL A 8 1.59 13.95 -9.00
CA VAL A 8 1.27 12.52 -9.12
C VAL A 8 0.08 12.19 -8.22
N ASP A 9 -0.86 11.39 -8.72
CA ASP A 9 -1.93 10.82 -7.91
C ASP A 9 -1.41 9.65 -7.06
N VAL A 10 -1.79 9.60 -5.78
CA VAL A 10 -1.26 8.60 -4.84
C VAL A 10 -2.37 8.15 -3.90
N ARG A 11 -2.63 6.85 -3.92
CA ARG A 11 -3.54 6.12 -3.03
C ARG A 11 -2.79 5.04 -2.27
N VAL A 12 -3.07 4.86 -0.99
CA VAL A 12 -2.38 3.89 -0.11
C VAL A 12 -3.40 3.11 0.71
N ILE A 13 -3.33 1.79 0.66
CA ILE A 13 -4.03 0.91 1.62
C ILE A 13 -3.03 0.53 2.70
N MET A 14 -3.42 0.67 3.96
CA MET A 14 -2.62 0.31 5.13
C MET A 14 -3.27 -0.86 5.87
N GLU A 15 -2.43 -1.77 6.36
CA GLU A 15 -2.89 -2.81 7.30
C GLU A 15 -3.46 -2.16 8.57
N GLY A 16 -4.55 -2.71 9.11
CA GLY A 16 -5.24 -2.15 10.28
C GLY A 16 -6.76 -2.14 10.10
N GLY A 17 -7.42 -1.07 10.50
CA GLY A 17 -8.86 -0.87 10.36
C GLY A 17 -9.67 -1.98 11.02
N GLU A 18 -10.53 -2.61 10.23
CA GLU A 18 -11.40 -3.70 10.68
C GLU A 18 -10.72 -5.07 10.69
N SER A 19 -9.47 -5.16 10.22
CA SER A 19 -8.75 -6.43 10.10
C SER A 19 -8.46 -7.13 11.44
N TYR A 20 -7.99 -8.37 11.37
CA TYR A 20 -7.70 -9.19 12.57
C TYR A 20 -6.61 -8.60 13.48
N LEU A 21 -5.84 -7.62 13.00
CA LEU A 21 -4.83 -6.91 13.79
C LEU A 21 -5.44 -6.04 14.89
N GLY A 22 -6.71 -5.66 14.74
CA GLY A 22 -7.49 -4.94 15.75
C GLY A 22 -7.14 -3.45 15.90
N SER A 23 -7.95 -2.75 16.70
CA SER A 23 -7.88 -1.29 16.85
C SER A 23 -6.55 -0.79 17.41
N GLU A 24 -5.91 -1.54 18.32
CA GLU A 24 -4.62 -1.13 18.90
C GLU A 24 -3.51 -1.04 17.83
N PHE A 25 -3.53 -1.93 16.84
CA PHE A 25 -2.59 -1.86 15.72
C PHE A 25 -2.86 -0.62 14.86
N THR A 26 -4.13 -0.37 14.53
CA THR A 26 -4.57 0.78 13.74
C THR A 26 -4.18 2.10 14.41
N GLU A 27 -4.47 2.25 15.70
CA GLU A 27 -4.15 3.45 16.50
C GLU A 27 -2.64 3.77 16.48
N LYS A 28 -1.77 2.75 16.53
CA LYS A 28 -0.31 2.94 16.44
C LYS A 28 0.14 3.49 15.08
N HIS A 29 -0.62 3.25 14.01
CA HIS A 29 -0.30 3.67 12.66
C HIS A 29 -1.09 4.90 12.18
N GLU A 30 -2.05 5.40 12.97
CA GLU A 30 -2.87 6.57 12.63
C GLU A 30 -2.01 7.82 12.35
N SER A 31 -0.91 8.00 13.11
CA SER A 31 0.02 9.11 12.88
C SER A 31 0.66 9.10 11.48
N VAL A 32 0.84 7.92 10.90
CA VAL A 32 1.36 7.76 9.53
C VAL A 32 0.28 8.13 8.51
N ARG A 33 -0.95 7.65 8.71
CA ARG A 33 -2.12 8.06 7.90
C ARG A 33 -2.27 9.58 7.90
N GLU A 34 -2.34 10.20 9.07
CA GLU A 34 -2.48 11.64 9.18
C GLU A 34 -1.36 12.39 8.47
N TYR A 35 -0.12 11.90 8.61
CA TYR A 35 1.02 12.51 7.94
C TYR A 35 0.84 12.47 6.42
N LEU A 36 0.44 11.32 5.85
CA LEU A 36 0.19 11.12 4.41
C LEU A 36 -0.99 11.96 3.90
N GLU A 37 -2.10 12.00 4.62
CA GLU A 37 -3.28 12.80 4.27
C GLU A 37 -2.97 14.30 4.31
N LYS A 38 -2.20 14.78 5.29
CA LYS A 38 -1.76 16.19 5.37
C LYS A 38 -0.97 16.64 4.14
N GLY A 39 -0.34 15.73 3.40
CA GLY A 39 0.30 16.05 2.12
C GLY A 39 -0.49 15.64 0.89
N GLY A 40 -1.79 15.34 1.05
CA GLY A 40 -2.74 15.10 -0.02
C GLY A 40 -2.71 13.69 -0.61
N VAL A 41 -2.16 12.71 0.11
CA VAL A 41 -2.27 11.28 -0.25
C VAL A 41 -3.59 10.75 0.29
N GLU A 42 -4.35 10.02 -0.53
CA GLU A 42 -5.53 9.32 -0.07
C GLU A 42 -5.11 8.02 0.62
N VAL A 43 -5.61 7.76 1.82
CA VAL A 43 -5.21 6.62 2.63
C VAL A 43 -6.45 5.94 3.19
N GLU A 44 -6.53 4.63 3.03
CA GLU A 44 -7.54 3.78 3.66
C GLU A 44 -6.86 2.69 4.49
N PHE A 45 -7.53 2.28 5.56
CA PHE A 45 -7.18 1.05 6.26
C PHE A 45 -8.01 -0.11 5.72
N ASP A 46 -7.52 -1.33 5.94
CA ASP A 46 -8.25 -2.55 5.61
C ASP A 46 -9.67 -2.59 6.20
N GLN A 47 -10.63 -3.10 5.41
CA GLN A 47 -12.04 -3.27 5.78
C GLN A 47 -12.45 -4.76 5.79
N GLY A 48 -13.64 -5.07 6.30
CA GLY A 48 -14.24 -6.40 6.14
C GLY A 48 -13.56 -7.53 6.94
N ASN A 49 -12.82 -7.18 8.00
CA ASN A 49 -12.08 -8.12 8.85
C ASN A 49 -11.09 -9.02 8.09
N LYS A 50 -10.45 -8.47 7.05
CA LYS A 50 -9.40 -9.14 6.28
C LYS A 50 -8.21 -8.22 6.11
N THR A 51 -7.01 -8.76 6.31
CA THR A 51 -5.77 -7.98 6.15
C THR A 51 -5.25 -8.07 4.73
N THR A 52 -4.90 -6.92 4.14
CA THR A 52 -4.14 -6.84 2.89
C THR A 52 -2.66 -7.08 3.16
N HIS A 53 -2.25 -8.35 3.25
CA HIS A 53 -0.84 -8.70 3.50
C HIS A 53 0.07 -8.61 2.26
N ALA A 54 -0.41 -8.01 1.17
CA ALA A 54 0.33 -7.81 -0.06
C ALA A 54 1.26 -6.60 0.06
N LYS A 55 2.49 -6.71 -0.45
CA LYS A 55 3.41 -5.59 -0.60
C LYS A 55 3.55 -5.29 -2.07
N LEU A 56 2.73 -4.33 -2.49
CA LEU A 56 2.42 -4.05 -3.88
C LEU A 56 2.55 -2.55 -4.14
N ILE A 57 3.17 -2.20 -5.26
CA ILE A 57 3.15 -0.85 -5.84
C ILE A 57 2.76 -0.99 -7.29
N ILE A 58 1.84 -0.13 -7.74
CA ILE A 58 1.48 0.01 -9.14
C ILE A 58 1.77 1.45 -9.54
N ILE A 59 2.44 1.63 -10.67
CA ILE A 59 2.87 2.95 -11.16
C ILE A 59 2.40 3.10 -12.61
N ASP A 60 1.64 4.17 -12.86
CA ASP A 60 1.19 4.63 -14.18
C ASP A 60 0.49 3.55 -15.05
N GLY A 61 -0.13 2.54 -14.44
CA GLY A 61 -0.75 1.40 -15.14
C GLY A 61 0.24 0.59 -15.98
N LYS A 62 1.53 0.57 -15.62
CA LYS A 62 2.60 -0.06 -16.43
C LYS A 62 3.64 -0.81 -15.63
N VAL A 63 3.95 -0.34 -14.43
CA VAL A 63 5.00 -0.94 -13.60
C VAL A 63 4.37 -1.48 -12.33
N VAL A 64 4.69 -2.73 -12.02
CA VAL A 64 4.30 -3.39 -10.78
C VAL A 64 5.55 -3.77 -10.03
N ILE A 65 5.61 -3.42 -8.75
CA ILE A 65 6.61 -3.92 -7.81
C ILE A 65 5.86 -4.75 -6.78
N LEU A 66 6.29 -6.00 -6.60
CA LEU A 66 5.71 -6.90 -5.61
C LEU A 66 6.74 -7.87 -5.06
N GLY A 67 6.52 -8.34 -3.84
CA GLY A 67 7.39 -9.31 -3.21
C GLY A 67 7.08 -9.53 -1.73
N SER A 68 8.09 -10.00 -1.01
CA SER A 68 7.97 -10.34 0.42
C SER A 68 8.25 -9.16 1.36
N THR A 69 8.91 -8.10 0.88
CA THR A 69 9.37 -6.98 1.73
C THR A 69 8.21 -6.18 2.30
N ASN A 70 8.08 -6.20 3.63
CA ASN A 70 7.30 -5.23 4.38
C ASN A 70 7.90 -3.82 4.29
N TRP A 71 7.06 -2.77 4.33
CA TRP A 71 7.47 -1.37 4.39
C TRP A 71 7.96 -0.96 5.78
N SER A 72 8.94 -1.68 6.31
CA SER A 72 9.53 -1.46 7.62
C SER A 72 11.05 -1.45 7.53
N TYR A 73 11.71 -0.93 8.56
CA TYR A 73 13.17 -0.96 8.66
C TYR A 73 13.71 -2.38 8.46
N HIS A 74 13.13 -3.37 9.14
CA HIS A 74 13.58 -4.76 9.02
C HIS A 74 13.35 -5.33 7.62
N GLY A 75 12.20 -5.08 6.99
CA GLY A 75 11.94 -5.58 5.64
C GLY A 75 12.87 -4.97 4.59
N ILE A 76 13.31 -3.73 4.79
CA ILE A 76 14.17 -3.04 3.81
C ILE A 76 15.65 -3.32 4.05
N ASP A 77 16.10 -3.40 5.31
CA ASP A 77 17.53 -3.36 5.66
C ASP A 77 18.08 -4.66 6.27
N GLU A 78 17.25 -5.40 7.03
CA GLU A 78 17.75 -6.51 7.86
C GLU A 78 17.35 -7.90 7.32
N ASN A 79 16.16 -8.02 6.74
CA ASN A 79 15.62 -9.29 6.31
C ASN A 79 16.18 -9.71 4.94
N HIS A 80 16.31 -11.02 4.75
CA HIS A 80 16.44 -11.58 3.41
C HIS A 80 15.08 -11.60 2.73
N GLU A 81 14.87 -10.64 1.84
CA GLU A 81 13.63 -10.50 1.08
C GLU A 81 13.84 -10.74 -0.42
N THR A 82 12.75 -10.98 -1.14
CA THR A 82 12.77 -11.05 -2.60
C THR A 82 11.63 -10.23 -3.17
N ASN A 83 11.94 -9.41 -4.16
CA ASN A 83 10.98 -8.60 -4.89
C ASN A 83 11.25 -8.67 -6.39
N VAL A 84 10.21 -8.45 -7.17
CA VAL A 84 10.29 -8.32 -8.61
C VAL A 84 9.73 -6.97 -9.04
N LEU A 85 10.39 -6.35 -10.01
CA LEU A 85 9.86 -5.24 -10.77
C LEU A 85 9.47 -5.77 -12.14
N ILE A 86 8.20 -5.60 -12.50
CA ILE A 86 7.65 -6.06 -13.77
C ILE A 86 7.11 -4.86 -14.52
N THR A 87 7.52 -4.70 -15.78
CA THR A 87 6.94 -3.71 -16.69
C THR A 87 6.06 -4.42 -17.69
N SER A 88 4.75 -4.42 -17.44
CA SER A 88 3.70 -4.97 -18.29
C SER A 88 2.42 -4.23 -18.01
N LYS A 89 1.78 -3.72 -19.08
CA LYS A 89 0.52 -3.00 -18.96
C LYS A 89 -0.61 -3.94 -18.55
N GLU A 90 -0.64 -5.13 -19.14
CA GLU A 90 -1.64 -6.16 -18.87
C GLU A 90 -1.61 -6.57 -17.40
N LEU A 91 -0.42 -6.82 -16.84
CA LEU A 91 -0.29 -7.19 -15.43
C LEU A 91 -0.62 -6.02 -14.50
N ALA A 92 -0.24 -4.79 -14.88
CA ALA A 92 -0.60 -3.61 -14.09
C ALA A 92 -2.11 -3.40 -14.03
N GLU A 93 -2.84 -3.58 -15.14
CA GLU A 93 -4.30 -3.51 -15.18
C GLU A 93 -4.95 -4.52 -14.21
N GLU A 94 -4.51 -5.78 -14.21
CA GLU A 94 -4.99 -6.81 -13.28
C GLU A 94 -4.77 -6.42 -11.80
N PHE A 95 -3.59 -5.88 -11.46
CA PHE A 95 -3.31 -5.42 -10.11
C PHE A 95 -4.05 -4.12 -9.75
N GLU A 96 -4.32 -3.22 -10.70
CA GLU A 96 -5.16 -2.05 -10.45
C GLU A 96 -6.60 -2.46 -10.15
N GLU A 97 -7.14 -3.46 -10.87
CA GLU A 97 -8.44 -4.02 -10.55
C GLU A 97 -8.47 -4.64 -9.16
N TYR A 98 -7.44 -5.40 -8.80
CA TYR A 98 -7.30 -5.95 -7.45
C TYR A 98 -7.24 -4.86 -6.38
N PHE A 99 -6.38 -3.84 -6.56
CA PHE A 99 -6.28 -2.70 -5.66
C PHE A 99 -7.63 -1.97 -5.52
N ASN A 100 -8.32 -1.70 -6.63
CA ASN A 100 -9.59 -0.99 -6.63
C ASN A 100 -10.73 -1.82 -5.99
N LYS A 101 -10.63 -3.16 -5.97
CA LYS A 101 -11.55 -4.01 -5.20
C LYS A 101 -11.32 -3.81 -3.71
N LEU A 102 -10.07 -3.94 -3.25
CA LEU A 102 -9.70 -3.71 -1.85
C LEU A 102 -10.03 -2.28 -1.38
N TRP A 103 -9.84 -1.29 -2.24
CA TRP A 103 -10.15 0.12 -1.94
C TRP A 103 -11.65 0.41 -1.72
N LYS A 104 -12.53 -0.46 -2.24
CA LYS A 104 -13.99 -0.30 -2.18
C LYS A 104 -14.67 -1.26 -1.21
N GLU A 105 -13.93 -2.22 -0.65
CA GLU A 105 -14.42 -3.00 0.50
C GLU A 105 -14.73 -2.06 1.65
#